data_AF-A0A0D0EAF6-F1
#
_entry.id   AF-A0A0D0EAF6-F1
#
_cell.length_a   1.000
_cell.length_b   1.000
_cell.length_c   1.000
_cell.angle_alpha   90.00
_cell.angle_beta   90.00
_cell.angle_gamma   90.00
#
_symmetry.space_group_name_H-M   'P 1'
#
loop_
_entity.id
_entity.type
_entity.pdbx_description
1 polymer ?
#
loop_
_entity_poly.entity_id
_entity_poly.type
_entity_poly.pdbx_seq_one_letter_code
_entity_poly.pdbx_strand_id
1 'polypeptide(L)' 'MLYNEPDFVNVKSMLELACASEGVHVLFLLKFHCELNFIEQCWGHTKYACHARRFMDAYHMGLTGRQAAWASKKY' A
#
# COMPACT_ATOMS: atom_id res chain seq x y z
N MET A 1 -28.78 14.31 -2.53
CA MET A 1 -27.42 14.19 -3.11
C MET A 1 -26.82 15.59 -3.22
N LEU A 2 -26.19 16.11 -2.17
CA LEU A 2 -25.60 17.46 -2.17
C LEU A 2 -24.20 17.52 -2.81
N TYR A 3 -23.52 16.37 -2.93
CA TYR A 3 -22.13 16.28 -3.40
C TYR A 3 -21.96 16.45 -4.93
N ASN A 4 -23.05 16.41 -5.70
CA ASN A 4 -23.03 16.58 -7.16
C ASN A 4 -23.40 17.99 -7.60
N GLU A 5 -23.71 18.89 -6.66
CA GLU A 5 -23.98 20.28 -6.99
C GLU A 5 -22.68 20.96 -7.47
N PRO A 6 -22.75 21.80 -8.53
CA PRO A 6 -21.57 22.37 -9.18
C PRO A 6 -20.74 23.23 -8.23
N ASP A 7 -21.37 23.83 -7.23
CA ASP A 7 -20.71 24.66 -6.20
C ASP A 7 -19.76 23.85 -5.30
N PHE A 8 -19.96 22.54 -5.15
CA PHE A 8 -19.09 21.67 -4.34
C PHE A 8 -18.05 20.94 -5.19
N VAL A 9 -18.38 20.63 -6.46
CA VAL A 9 -17.47 19.91 -7.36
C VAL A 9 -16.28 20.78 -7.78
N ASN A 10 -16.48 22.08 -7.93
CA ASN A 10 -15.45 23.00 -8.43
C ASN A 10 -14.57 23.62 -7.33
N VAL A 11 -14.78 23.26 -6.06
CA VAL A 11 -14.03 23.80 -4.93
C VAL A 11 -12.91 22.84 -4.54
N LYS A 12 -11.66 23.33 -4.57
CA LYS A 12 -10.51 22.58 -4.07
C LYS A 12 -10.69 22.27 -2.59
N SER A 13 -10.42 21.03 -2.22
CA SER A 13 -10.43 20.59 -0.83
C SER A 13 -9.32 21.25 -0.02
N MET A 14 -9.50 21.35 1.30
CA MET A 14 -8.46 21.82 2.22
C MET A 14 -7.15 21.02 2.09
N LEU A 15 -7.25 19.72 1.80
CA LEU A 15 -6.09 18.86 1.56
C LEU A 15 -5.34 19.27 0.29
N GLU A 16 -6.06 19.51 -0.81
CA GLU A 16 -5.43 19.99 -2.06
C GLU A 16 -4.78 21.35 -1.89
N LEU A 17 -5.39 22.26 -1.12
CA LEU A 17 -4.80 23.57 -0.84
C LEU A 17 -3.51 23.45 -0.02
N ALA A 18 -3.53 22.64 1.04
CA ALA A 18 -2.35 22.39 1.88
C ALA A 18 -1.23 21.67 1.11
N CYS A 19 -1.56 20.69 0.28
CA CYS A 19 -0.55 20.01 -0.53
C CYS A 19 -0.02 20.92 -1.65
N ALA A 20 -0.87 21.76 -2.25
CA ALA A 20 -0.46 22.73 -3.26
C ALA A 20 0.50 23.79 -2.71
N SER A 21 0.33 24.24 -1.44
CA SER A 21 1.30 25.15 -0.82
C SER A 21 2.67 24.52 -0.62
N GLU A 22 2.72 23.20 -0.46
CA GLU A 22 3.95 22.42 -0.34
C GLU A 22 4.49 21.89 -1.69
N GLY A 23 3.80 22.20 -2.81
CA GLY A 23 4.18 21.71 -4.14
C GLY A 23 3.94 20.20 -4.37
N VAL A 24 3.11 19.56 -3.55
CA VAL A 24 2.78 18.14 -3.62
C VAL A 24 1.43 17.93 -4.31
N HIS A 25 1.36 16.99 -5.26
CA HIS A 25 0.10 16.63 -5.93
C HIS A 25 -0.68 15.59 -5.13
N VAL A 26 -1.97 15.87 -4.91
CA VAL A 26 -2.91 14.94 -4.27
C VAL A 26 -3.53 14.05 -5.33
N LEU A 27 -3.39 12.73 -5.15
CA LEU A 27 -4.07 11.72 -5.96
C LEU A 27 -5.24 11.14 -5.16
N PHE A 28 -6.47 11.41 -5.60
CA PHE A 28 -7.66 10.81 -5.01
C PHE A 28 -7.91 9.43 -5.61
N LEU A 29 -7.68 8.39 -4.80
CA LEU A 29 -8.06 7.04 -5.14
C LEU A 29 -9.54 6.83 -4.83
N LEU A 30 -10.26 6.17 -5.73
CA LEU A 30 -11.64 5.76 -5.55
C LEU A 30 -11.74 4.90 -4.29
N LYS A 31 -12.54 5.37 -3.32
CA LYS A 31 -12.67 4.77 -1.98
C LYS A 31 -13.33 3.39 -1.98
N PHE A 32 -13.99 3.01 -3.08
CA PHE A 32 -14.76 1.78 -3.20
C PHE A 32 -14.46 1.09 -4.51
N HIS A 33 -13.42 0.27 -4.50
CA HIS A 33 -13.32 -0.87 -5.39
C HIS A 33 -13.56 -2.11 -4.54
N CYS A 34 -14.31 -3.08 -5.06
CA CYS A 34 -14.40 -4.42 -4.48
C CYS A 34 -13.05 -5.16 -4.51
N GLU A 35 -12.04 -4.58 -5.16
CA GLU A 35 -10.66 -5.04 -5.25
C GLU A 35 -9.73 -4.26 -4.30
N LEU A 36 -8.55 -4.84 -4.00
CA LEU A 36 -7.52 -4.18 -3.18
C LEU A 36 -7.20 -2.79 -3.72
N ASN A 37 -7.30 -1.76 -2.87
CA ASN A 37 -6.85 -0.41 -3.22
C ASN A 37 -5.34 -0.43 -3.53
N PHE A 38 -4.86 0.56 -4.28
CA PHE A 38 -3.46 0.62 -4.70
C PHE A 38 -2.46 0.52 -3.53
N ILE A 39 -2.78 1.11 -2.39
CA ILE A 39 -1.94 1.04 -1.17
C ILE A 39 -1.87 -0.40 -0.64
N GLU A 40 -2.99 -1.11 -0.60
CA GLU A 40 -3.04 -2.52 -0.22
C GLU A 40 -2.27 -3.40 -1.22
N GLN A 41 -2.31 -3.09 -2.52
CA GLN A 41 -1.53 -3.82 -3.54
C GLN A 41 -0.02 -3.62 -3.30
N CYS A 42 0.43 -2.39 -3.10
CA CYS A 42 1.83 -2.09 -2.78
C CYS A 42 2.27 -2.78 -1.49
N TRP A 43 1.43 -2.77 -0.46
CA TRP A 43 1.71 -3.41 0.81
C TRP A 43 1.77 -4.94 0.69
N GLY A 44 0.81 -5.54 -0.01
CA GLY A 44 0.77 -6.97 -0.30
C GLY A 44 2.00 -7.43 -1.09
N HIS A 45 2.37 -6.70 -2.14
CA HIS A 45 3.57 -6.98 -2.92
C HIS A 45 4.85 -6.92 -2.07
N THR A 46 4.99 -5.86 -1.26
CA THR A 46 6.15 -5.68 -0.38
C THR A 46 6.25 -6.82 0.63
N LYS A 47 5.13 -7.22 1.24
CA LYS A 47 5.09 -8.37 2.15
C LYS A 47 5.52 -9.67 1.48
N TYR A 48 5.03 -9.93 0.28
CA TYR A 48 5.40 -11.12 -0.48
C TYR A 48 6.91 -11.13 -0.80
N ALA A 49 7.44 -10.01 -1.31
CA ALA A 49 8.86 -9.88 -1.64
C ALA A 49 9.75 -10.05 -0.40
N CYS A 50 9.38 -9.44 0.72
CA CYS A 50 10.10 -9.61 1.98
C CYS A 50 10.05 -11.06 2.47
N HIS A 51 8.89 -11.71 2.41
CA HIS A 51 8.74 -13.11 2.81
C HIS A 51 9.60 -14.03 1.93
N ALA A 52 9.58 -13.85 0.61
CA ALA A 52 10.42 -14.60 -0.31
C ALA A 52 11.92 -14.42 0.00
N ARG A 53 12.35 -13.18 0.25
CA ARG A 53 13.75 -12.88 0.61
C ARG A 53 14.20 -13.63 1.85
N ARG A 54 13.38 -13.68 2.91
CA ARG A 54 13.70 -14.40 4.15
C ARG A 54 13.89 -15.90 3.92
N PHE A 55 13.10 -16.50 3.04
CA PHE A 55 13.27 -17.90 2.64
C PHE A 55 14.56 -18.11 1.85
N MET A 56 14.87 -17.21 0.90
CA MET A 56 16.12 -17.28 0.14
C MET A 56 17.34 -17.16 1.06
N ASP A 57 17.33 -16.23 2.00
CA ASP A 57 18.40 -16.05 2.99
C ASP A 57 18.56 -17.30 3.88
N ALA A 58 17.44 -17.90 4.31
CA ALA A 58 17.47 -19.15 5.06
C ALA A 58 18.09 -20.31 4.25
N TYR A 59 17.80 -20.40 2.95
CA TYR A 59 18.41 -21.40 2.09
C TYR A 59 19.90 -21.14 1.86
N HIS A 60 20.33 -19.87 1.72
CA HIS A 60 21.75 -19.53 1.66
C HIS A 60 22.50 -19.91 2.95
N MET A 61 21.82 -19.93 4.09
CA MET A 61 22.36 -20.41 5.37
C MET A 61 22.29 -21.94 5.54
N GLY A 62 21.83 -22.69 4.53
CA GLY A 62 21.74 -24.15 4.55
C GLY A 62 20.56 -24.72 5.35
N LEU A 63 19.55 -23.90 5.68
CA LEU A 63 18.36 -24.36 6.38
C LEU A 63 17.47 -25.20 5.45
N THR A 64 16.87 -26.26 5.99
CA THR A 64 15.86 -27.05 5.26
C THR A 64 14.52 -26.29 5.21
N GLY A 65 13.63 -26.65 4.29
CA GLY A 65 12.32 -25.99 4.14
C GLY A 65 11.48 -25.94 5.42
N ARG A 66 11.54 -27.00 6.27
CA ARG A 66 10.86 -27.01 7.57
C ARG A 66 11.47 -26.01 8.57
N GLN A 67 12.80 -25.88 8.58
CA GLN A 67 13.50 -24.92 9.45
C GLN A 67 13.32 -23.48 8.96
N ALA A 68 13.38 -23.25 7.65
CA ALA A 68 13.11 -21.94 7.05
C ALA A 68 11.67 -21.47 7.35
N ALA A 69 10.67 -22.35 7.22
CA ALA A 69 9.28 -22.03 7.56
C ALA A 69 9.09 -21.71 9.06
N TRP A 70 9.81 -22.41 9.95
CA TRP A 70 9.80 -22.09 11.37
C TRP A 70 10.46 -20.72 11.65
N ALA A 71 11.62 -20.44 11.04
CA ALA A 71 12.33 -19.18 11.19
C ALA A 71 11.52 -17.98 10.68
N SER A 72 10.87 -18.11 9.51
CA SER A 72 10.00 -17.08 8.92
C SER A 72 8.70 -16.83 9.68
N LYS A 73 8.25 -17.75 10.54
CA LYS A 73 7.09 -17.55 11.43
C LYS A 73 7.46 -16.94 12.77
N LYS A 74 8.73 -17.06 13.19
CA LYS A 74 9.20 -16.63 14.51
C LYS A 74 9.57 -15.15 14.56
N TYR A 75 9.95 -14.57 13.43
CA TYR A 75 10.41 -13.19 13.27
C TYR A 75 9.67 -12.54 12.10
#